data_AF-A0A1Y6HME1-F1
#
_entry.id   AF-A0A1Y6HME1-F1
#
_cell.length_a   1.000
_cell.length_b   1.000
_cell.length_c   1.000
_cell.angle_alpha   90.00
_cell.angle_beta   90.00
_cell.angle_gamma   90.00
#
_symmetry.space_group_name_H-M   'P 1'
#
loop_
_entity.id
_entity.type
_entity.pdbx_description
1 polymer ?
#
loop_
_entity_poly.entity_id
_entity_poly.type
_entity_poly.pdbx_seq_one_letter_code
_entity_poly.pdbx_strand_id
1 'polypeptide(L)'
;MHPTAAALIRSLDLDPHPEGGHYRRTYAAARRVTDNAQARPALTAIRFGLSAGDCSAWHRVDAEESWHWQQGDALELLIYDESNRHLQRLILDAAERGDPM
;
A
#
# COMPACT_ATOMS: atom_id res chain seq x y z
N MET A 1 -4.52 14.03 -14.38
CA MET A 1 -4.33 12.56 -14.27
C MET A 1 -3.77 12.04 -15.59
N HIS A 2 -2.69 11.26 -15.57
CA HIS A 2 -2.07 10.68 -16.77
C HIS A 2 -3.04 9.67 -17.44
N PRO A 3 -3.12 9.57 -18.79
CA PRO A 3 -4.08 8.69 -19.47
C PRO A 3 -4.04 7.24 -19.01
N THR A 4 -2.83 6.71 -18.78
CA THR A 4 -2.63 5.34 -18.26
C THR A 4 -3.18 5.16 -16.86
N ALA A 5 -2.96 6.13 -15.95
CA ALA A 5 -3.46 6.06 -14.57
C ALA A 5 -4.99 6.07 -14.55
N ALA A 6 -5.61 6.95 -15.34
CA ALA A 6 -7.07 7.01 -15.47
C ALA A 6 -7.66 5.71 -16.05
N ALA A 7 -6.99 5.09 -17.01
CA ALA A 7 -7.39 3.81 -17.56
C ALA A 7 -7.31 2.67 -16.53
N LEU A 8 -6.23 2.62 -15.73
CA LEU A 8 -6.05 1.63 -14.67
C LEU A 8 -7.07 1.80 -13.54
N ILE A 9 -7.31 3.02 -13.07
CA ILE A 9 -8.32 3.31 -12.04
C ILE A 9 -9.70 2.78 -12.48
N ARG A 10 -10.09 3.02 -13.73
CA ARG A 10 -11.35 2.51 -14.27
C ARG A 10 -11.35 1.00 -14.46
N SER A 11 -10.31 0.41 -15.04
CA SER A 11 -10.29 -1.03 -15.35
C SER A 11 -10.17 -1.90 -14.10
N LEU A 12 -9.57 -1.38 -13.03
CA LEU A 12 -9.41 -2.06 -11.75
C LEU A 12 -10.49 -1.69 -10.73
N ASP A 13 -11.46 -0.84 -11.10
CA ASP A 13 -12.54 -0.35 -10.24
C ASP A 13 -12.03 0.26 -8.91
N LEU A 14 -11.03 1.16 -9.00
CA LEU A 14 -10.47 1.81 -7.82
C LEU A 14 -11.30 3.02 -7.40
N ASP A 15 -11.58 3.14 -6.10
CA ASP A 15 -12.18 4.36 -5.52
C ASP A 15 -11.10 5.21 -4.82
N PRO A 16 -11.35 6.50 -4.57
CA PRO A 16 -10.45 7.35 -3.79
C PRO A 16 -10.14 6.74 -2.41
N HIS A 17 -8.86 6.75 -2.03
CA HIS A 17 -8.42 6.32 -0.70
C HIS A 17 -8.40 7.52 0.27
N PRO A 18 -8.82 7.36 1.54
CA PRO A 18 -8.86 8.46 2.51
C PRO A 18 -7.50 9.12 2.74
N GLU A 19 -6.41 8.39 2.53
CA GLU A 19 -5.04 8.89 2.73
C GLU A 19 -4.41 9.44 1.45
N GLY A 20 -5.14 9.45 0.33
CA GLY A 20 -4.63 9.84 -0.98
C GLY A 20 -4.38 8.64 -1.89
N GLY A 21 -4.43 8.88 -3.20
CA GLY A 21 -4.45 7.81 -4.20
C GLY A 21 -5.81 7.14 -4.35
N HIS A 22 -5.79 5.95 -4.94
CA HIS A 22 -6.99 5.14 -5.23
C HIS A 22 -6.76 3.69 -4.81
N TYR A 23 -7.83 3.02 -4.38
CA TYR A 23 -7.74 1.64 -3.90
C TYR A 23 -8.98 0.79 -4.17
N ARG A 24 -8.77 -0.53 -4.12
CA ARG A 24 -9.84 -1.53 -4.07
C ARG A 24 -9.41 -2.73 -3.25
N ARG A 25 -10.23 -3.15 -2.29
CA ARG A 25 -10.04 -4.46 -1.64
C ARG A 25 -10.38 -5.57 -2.63
N THR A 26 -9.40 -6.43 -2.91
CA THR A 26 -9.54 -7.56 -3.83
C THR A 26 -9.72 -8.88 -3.10
N TYR A 27 -9.34 -8.95 -1.83
CA TYR A 27 -9.46 -10.16 -1.02
C TYR A 27 -9.69 -9.85 0.45
N ALA A 28 -10.50 -10.69 1.10
CA ALA A 28 -10.60 -10.82 2.55
C ALA A 28 -10.73 -12.30 2.90
N ALA A 29 -9.89 -12.80 3.81
CA ALA A 29 -9.92 -14.19 4.22
C ALA A 29 -11.25 -14.53 4.91
N ALA A 30 -11.83 -15.69 4.54
CA ALA A 30 -12.97 -16.25 5.27
C ALA A 30 -12.59 -16.70 6.69
N ARG A 31 -11.34 -17.16 6.86
CA ARG A 31 -10.78 -17.44 8.18
C ARG A 31 -10.66 -16.14 8.97
N ARG A 32 -11.17 -16.14 10.20
CA ARG A 32 -11.07 -15.03 11.14
C ARG A 32 -10.09 -15.35 12.25
N VAL A 33 -9.43 -14.32 12.76
CA VAL A 33 -8.57 -14.36 13.95
C VAL A 33 -9.06 -13.33 14.94
N THR A 34 -8.82 -13.56 16.23
CA THR A 34 -9.11 -12.58 17.28
C THR A 34 -7.82 -11.89 17.65
N ASP A 35 -7.81 -10.57 17.57
CA ASP A 35 -6.74 -9.73 18.08
C ASP A 35 -7.34 -8.54 18.83
N ASN A 36 -6.75 -8.19 19.98
CA ASN A 36 -7.28 -7.14 20.86
C ASN A 36 -8.80 -7.25 21.13
N ALA A 37 -9.27 -8.47 21.38
CA ALA A 37 -10.68 -8.82 21.59
C ALA A 37 -11.63 -8.55 20.39
N GLN A 38 -11.09 -8.26 19.20
CA GLN A 38 -11.86 -8.07 17.97
C GLN A 38 -11.60 -9.19 16.97
N ALA A 39 -12.66 -9.78 16.43
CA ALA A 39 -12.54 -10.74 15.34
C ALA A 39 -12.35 -10.01 14.01
N ARG A 40 -11.28 -10.29 13.28
CA ARG A 40 -10.98 -9.73 11.95
C ARG A 40 -10.57 -10.81 10.94
N PRO A 41 -10.70 -10.60 9.62
CA PRO A 41 -10.15 -11.50 8.62
C PRO A 41 -8.66 -11.76 8.88
N ALA A 42 -8.21 -12.99 8.69
CA ALA A 42 -6.80 -13.35 8.90
C ALA A 42 -5.84 -12.62 7.96
N LEU A 43 -6.34 -12.18 6.79
CA LEU A 43 -5.59 -11.42 5.80
C LEU A 43 -6.58 -10.64 4.93
N THR A 44 -6.20 -9.43 4.53
CA THR A 44 -6.85 -8.69 3.44
C THR A 44 -5.81 -8.27 2.42
N ALA A 45 -6.20 -8.14 1.16
CA ALA A 45 -5.36 -7.57 0.12
C ALA A 45 -6.13 -6.47 -0.61
N ILE A 46 -5.42 -5.41 -0.97
CA ILE A 46 -5.94 -4.32 -1.77
C ILE A 46 -5.06 -4.13 -3.01
N ARG A 47 -5.64 -3.55 -4.06
CA ARG A 47 -4.89 -2.81 -5.07
C ARG A 47 -4.85 -1.36 -4.62
N PHE A 48 -3.68 -0.75 -4.73
CA PHE A 48 -3.46 0.66 -4.41
C PHE A 48 -2.68 1.30 -5.56
N GLY A 49 -3.00 2.56 -5.89
CA GLY A 49 -2.35 3.28 -6.97
C GLY A 49 -2.29 4.79 -6.72
N LEU A 50 -1.18 5.38 -7.13
CA LEU A 50 -0.93 6.82 -7.10
C LEU A 50 -0.83 7.34 -8.53
N SER A 51 -1.45 8.49 -8.80
CA SER A 51 -1.15 9.27 -10.00
C SER A 51 -0.01 10.26 -9.73
N ALA A 52 0.58 10.81 -10.79
CA ALA A 52 1.56 11.89 -10.65
C ALA A 52 0.98 13.05 -9.83
N GLY A 53 1.69 13.42 -8.76
CA GLY A 53 1.28 14.46 -7.81
C GLY A 53 0.49 13.96 -6.60
N ASP A 54 0.02 12.71 -6.60
CA ASP A 54 -0.58 12.09 -5.42
C ASP A 54 0.50 11.64 -4.44
N CYS A 55 0.16 11.64 -3.15
CA CYS A 55 0.91 10.98 -2.11
C CYS A 55 -0.05 10.21 -1.18
N SER A 56 0.45 9.19 -0.51
CA SER A 56 -0.23 8.59 0.63
C SER A 56 0.20 9.35 1.89
N ALA A 57 -0.76 9.87 2.64
CA ALA A 57 -0.52 10.53 3.91
C ALA A 57 0.06 9.53 4.93
N TRP A 58 0.82 10.06 5.89
CA TRP A 58 1.33 9.29 7.02
C TRP A 58 0.17 8.67 7.81
N HIS A 59 0.28 7.37 8.08
CA HIS A 59 -0.68 6.63 8.87
C HIS A 59 0.02 5.46 9.59
N ARG A 60 -0.69 4.85 10.53
CA ARG A 60 -0.22 3.68 11.27
C ARG A 60 -1.31 2.63 11.30
N VAL A 61 -0.93 1.39 11.01
CA VAL A 61 -1.79 0.22 11.11
C VAL A 61 -1.40 -0.61 12.35
N ASP A 62 -2.33 -1.42 12.84
CA ASP A 62 -2.16 -2.32 14.00
C ASP A 62 -1.84 -3.76 13.58
N ALA A 63 -1.28 -3.92 12.39
CA ALA A 63 -0.89 -5.19 11.78
C ALA A 63 0.33 -4.96 10.88
N GLU A 64 1.07 -6.03 10.58
CA GLU A 64 2.09 -5.99 9.54
C GLU A 64 1.44 -5.76 8.17
N GLU A 65 2.09 -4.97 7.32
CA GLU A 65 1.64 -4.70 5.96
C GLU A 65 2.72 -5.10 4.97
N SER A 66 2.33 -5.88 3.95
CA SER A 66 3.22 -6.31 2.87
C SER A 66 2.85 -5.59 1.58
N TRP A 67 3.86 -5.04 0.91
CA TRP A 67 3.72 -4.30 -0.33
C TRP A 67 4.31 -5.07 -1.51
N HIS A 68 3.54 -5.17 -2.60
CA HIS A 68 3.99 -5.80 -3.85
C HIS A 68 3.88 -4.82 -4.99
N TRP A 69 5.01 -4.48 -5.63
CA TRP A 69 5.00 -3.69 -6.85
C TRP A 69 4.34 -4.47 -7.98
N GLN A 70 3.50 -3.80 -8.79
CA GLN A 70 2.84 -4.43 -9.93
C GLN A 70 3.16 -3.75 -11.25
N GLN A 71 3.10 -2.41 -11.30
CA GLN A 71 3.35 -1.62 -12.50
C GLN A 71 3.51 -0.15 -12.13
N GLY A 72 4.22 0.61 -12.96
CA GLY A 72 4.33 2.06 -12.88
C GLY A 72 5.77 2.49 -12.64
N ASP A 73 5.93 3.71 -12.15
CA ASP A 73 7.23 4.18 -11.68
C ASP A 73 7.58 3.54 -10.33
N ALA A 74 8.82 3.70 -9.90
CA ALA A 74 9.27 3.29 -8.58
C ALA A 74 8.52 4.06 -7.48
N LEU A 75 8.08 3.36 -6.43
CA LEU A 75 7.44 3.96 -5.27
C LEU A 75 8.47 4.18 -4.17
N GLU A 76 8.56 5.42 -3.66
CA GLU A 76 9.29 5.70 -2.44
C GLU A 76 8.38 5.45 -1.21
N LEU A 77 8.78 4.50 -0.38
CA LEU A 77 8.15 4.22 0.91
C LEU A 77 8.99 4.86 2.01
N LEU A 78 8.34 5.71 2.81
CA LEU A 78 8.92 6.33 3.98
C LEU A 78 8.33 5.67 5.23
N ILE A 79 9.18 5.05 6.05
CA ILE A 79 8.78 4.33 7.25
C ILE A 79 9.45 5.01 8.44
N TYR A 80 8.64 5.48 9.39
CA TYR A 80 9.15 6.13 10.59
C TYR A 80 8.95 5.23 11.80
N ASP A 81 10.04 4.94 12.51
CA ASP A 81 10.02 4.24 13.79
C ASP A 81 10.15 5.24 14.94
N GLU A 82 9.06 5.42 15.68
CA GLU A 82 8.99 6.33 16.82
C GLU A 82 9.92 5.90 17.97
N SER A 83 10.22 4.61 18.11
CA SER A 83 10.97 4.07 19.25
C SER A 83 12.45 4.44 19.22
N ASN A 84 13.04 4.50 18.03
CA ASN A 84 14.43 4.88 17.79
C ASN A 84 14.57 6.20 17.01
N ARG A 85 13.44 6.84 16.68
CA ARG A 85 13.34 8.10 15.93
C ARG A 85 14.00 8.02 14.55
N HIS A 86 13.96 6.86 13.91
CA HIS A 86 14.58 6.61 12.63
C HIS A 86 13.56 6.73 11.48
N LEU A 87 13.91 7.51 10.46
CA LEU A 87 13.23 7.48 9.16
C LEU A 87 13.98 6.55 8.20
N GLN A 88 13.34 5.46 7.78
CA GLN A 88 13.80 4.58 6.73
C GLN A 88 13.17 4.98 5.39
N ARG A 89 13.95 4.92 4.32
CA ARG A 89 13.50 5.13 2.94
C ARG A 89 13.74 3.85 2.16
N LEU A 90 12.69 3.32 1.56
CA LEU A 90 12.71 2.14 0.70
C LEU A 90 12.20 2.51 -0.69
N ILE A 91 12.81 1.92 -1.73
CA ILE A 91 12.33 2.04 -3.10
C ILE A 91 11.72 0.70 -3.49
N LEU A 92 10.45 0.72 -3.87
CA LEU A 92 9.69 -0.43 -4.32
C LEU A 92 9.44 -0.29 -5.83
N ASP A 93 10.12 -1.10 -6.62
CA ASP A 93 10.02 -1.10 -8.09
C ASP A 93 10.08 -2.52 -8.68
N ALA A 94 10.18 -2.62 -10.02
CA ALA A 94 10.22 -3.89 -10.74
C ALA A 94 11.47 -4.73 -10.46
N ALA A 95 12.57 -4.08 -10.07
CA ALA A 95 13.75 -4.77 -9.60
C ALA A 95 13.49 -5.09 -8.13
N GLU A 96 13.25 -6.36 -7.81
CA GLU A 96 13.52 -6.84 -6.46
C GLU A 96 15.02 -6.61 -6.20
N ARG A 97 15.42 -5.42 -5.75
CA ARG A 97 16.77 -5.20 -5.23
C ARG A 97 16.82 -5.77 -3.83
N GLY A 98 16.91 -7.08 -3.78
CA GLY A 98 17.49 -7.82 -2.66
C GLY A 98 19.01 -7.70 -2.64
N ASP A 99 19.58 -6.49 -2.79
CA ASP A 99 21.00 -6.26 -2.55
C ASP A 99 21.20 -5.01 -1.66
N PRO A 100 21.94 -5.14 -0.53
CA PRO A 100 22.33 -4.02 0.30
C PRO A 100 23.40 -3.20 -0.42
N MET A 101 23.34 -1.87 -0.26
CA MET A 101 24.53 -1.03 -0.47
C MET A 101 25.22 -0.80 0.87
#